data_AF-A0A3M2HPH8-F1
#
_entry.id   AF-A0A3M2HPH8-F1
#
_cell.length_a   1.000
_cell.length_b   1.000
_cell.length_c   1.000
_cell.angle_alpha   90.00
_cell.angle_beta   90.00
_cell.angle_gamma   90.00
#
_symmetry.space_group_name_H-M   'P 1'
#
loop_
_entity.id
_entity.type
_entity.pdbx_description
1 polymer ?
#
loop_
_entity_poly.entity_id
_entity_poly.type
_entity_poly.pdbx_seq_one_letter_code
_entity_poly.pdbx_strand_id
1 'polypeptide(L)' 'MTLSKDATMGYLVLSRSEGEQITLRVQPGTDPDDLLAQLLLDGIVVHVGQISGGQVRIGIDAPLDLQILRSELEAL' A
#
# COMPACT_ATOMS: atom_id res chain seq x y z
N MET A 1 13.23 -11.24 -24.36
CA MET A 1 12.21 -11.70 -23.41
C MET A 1 12.88 -11.72 -22.04
N THR A 2 13.02 -10.54 -21.45
CA THR A 2 13.63 -10.37 -20.13
C THR A 2 12.55 -10.72 -19.12
N LEU A 3 12.85 -11.70 -18.26
CA LEU A 3 11.98 -12.10 -17.18
C LEU A 3 11.54 -10.86 -16.39
N SER A 4 10.22 -10.73 -16.26
CA SER A 4 9.58 -9.83 -15.31
C SER A 4 10.27 -9.98 -13.96
N LYS A 5 10.83 -8.89 -13.44
CA LYS A 5 11.09 -8.74 -12.01
C LYS A 5 9.82 -9.21 -11.31
N ASP A 6 9.91 -10.30 -10.55
CA ASP A 6 8.75 -10.92 -9.90
C ASP A 6 7.94 -9.82 -9.23
N ALA A 7 6.70 -9.63 -9.68
CA ALA A 7 5.76 -8.64 -9.17
C ALA A 7 5.47 -8.99 -7.71
N THR A 8 6.30 -8.46 -6.82
CA THR A 8 6.24 -8.81 -5.42
C THR A 8 5.25 -7.82 -4.82
N MET A 9 4.01 -8.29 -4.67
CA MET A 9 2.96 -7.56 -3.98
C MET A 9 3.08 -7.80 -2.48
N GLY A 10 2.86 -6.74 -1.70
CA GLY A 10 2.82 -6.78 -0.24
C GLY A 10 1.40 -6.62 0.27
N TYR A 11 1.08 -7.31 1.37
CA TYR A 11 -0.21 -7.17 2.05
C TYR A 11 -0.01 -6.66 3.48
N LEU A 12 -0.65 -5.54 3.81
CA LEU A 12 -0.65 -4.96 5.15
C LEU A 12 -2.07 -4.76 5.65
N VAL A 13 -2.35 -5.18 6.88
CA VAL A 13 -3.60 -4.89 7.59
C VAL A 13 -3.32 -3.92 8.72
N LEU A 14 -4.08 -2.84 8.78
CA LEU A 14 -4.02 -1.83 9.83
C LEU A 14 -5.42 -1.45 10.32
N SER A 15 -5.51 -1.17 11.62
CA SER A 15 -6.72 -0.64 12.24
C SER A 15 -6.74 0.88 12.13
N ARG A 16 -7.83 1.46 11.63
CA ARG A 16 -8.05 2.91 11.51
C ARG A 16 -9.33 3.36 12.21
N SER A 17 -9.30 4.53 12.83
CA SER A 17 -10.47 5.24 13.36
C SER A 17 -10.81 6.45 12.48
N GLU A 18 -11.97 7.06 12.72
CA GLU A 18 -12.32 8.33 12.08
C GLU A 18 -11.21 9.38 12.27
N GLY A 19 -10.87 10.08 11.17
CA GLY A 19 -9.82 11.11 11.16
C GLY A 19 -8.38 10.58 11.00
N GLU A 20 -8.15 9.27 11.15
CA GLU A 20 -6.83 8.68 10.87
C GLU A 20 -6.62 8.49 9.35
N GLN A 21 -5.38 8.62 8.91
CA GLN A 21 -5.01 8.58 7.50
C GLN A 21 -3.98 7.48 7.22
N ILE A 22 -3.95 7.10 5.93
CA ILE A 22 -2.98 6.16 5.36
C ILE A 22 -2.36 6.84 4.15
N THR A 23 -1.04 6.94 4.13
CA THR A 23 -0.29 7.52 3.02
C THR A 23 0.45 6.41 2.28
N LEU A 24 0.26 6.34 0.96
CA LEU A 24 1.03 5.47 0.08
C LEU A 24 2.09 6.31 -0.63
N ARG A 25 3.36 5.92 -0.52
CA ARG A 25 4.48 6.68 -1.08
C ARG A 25 5.45 5.76 -1.82
N VAL A 26 5.94 6.21 -2.96
CA VAL A 26 7.00 5.51 -3.71
C VAL A 26 8.28 5.48 -2.87
N GLN A 27 8.91 4.31 -2.74
CA GLN A 27 10.17 4.19 -2.01
C GLN A 27 11.31 4.90 -2.75
N PRO A 28 12.25 5.55 -2.03
CA PRO A 28 13.45 6.11 -2.66
C PRO A 28 14.24 5.05 -3.43
N GLY A 29 14.65 5.38 -4.66
CA GLY A 29 15.39 4.44 -5.52
C GLY A 29 14.52 3.45 -6.29
N THR A 30 13.18 3.55 -6.20
CA THR A 30 12.26 2.81 -7.06
C THR A 30 12.47 3.19 -8.53
N ASP A 31 12.48 2.18 -9.40
CA ASP A 31 12.40 2.39 -10.84
C ASP A 31 10.95 2.76 -11.22
N PRO A 32 10.71 3.96 -11.77
CA PRO A 32 9.36 4.43 -12.07
C PRO A 32 8.66 3.61 -13.17
N ASP A 33 9.41 3.06 -14.13
CA ASP A 33 8.81 2.31 -15.24
C ASP A 33 8.34 0.93 -14.77
N ASP A 34 9.12 0.27 -13.91
CA ASP A 34 8.74 -1.00 -13.27
C ASP A 34 7.48 -0.85 -12.39
N LEU A 35 7.44 0.22 -11.57
CA LEU A 35 6.30 0.48 -10.69
C LEU A 35 5.06 0.84 -11.52
N LEU A 36 5.21 1.68 -12.55
CA LEU A 36 4.09 2.03 -13.43
C LEU A 36 3.51 0.80 -14.12
N ALA A 37 4.36 -0.10 -14.61
CA ALA A 37 3.93 -1.34 -15.23
C ALA A 37 3.10 -2.21 -14.27
N GLN A 38 3.56 -2.36 -13.01
CA GLN A 38 2.81 -3.09 -11.97
C GLN A 38 1.47 -2.41 -11.64
N LEU A 39 1.46 -1.08 -11.48
CA LEU A 39 0.24 -0.34 -11.18
C LEU A 39 -0.80 -0.40 -12.32
N LEU A 40 -0.34 -0.47 -13.58
CA LEU A 40 -1.23 -0.62 -14.73
C LEU A 40 -1.85 -2.02 -14.82
N LEU A 41 -1.16 -3.05 -14.32
CA LEU A 41 -1.62 -4.44 -14.37
C LEU A 41 -2.49 -4.79 -13.15
N ASP A 42 -1.96 -4.55 -11.95
CA ASP A 42 -2.52 -5.06 -10.69
C ASP A 42 -3.20 -3.97 -9.86
N GLY A 43 -2.77 -2.71 -10.04
CA GLY A 43 -3.28 -1.57 -9.29
C GLY A 43 -2.95 -1.63 -7.79
N ILE A 44 -3.80 -1.01 -6.98
CA ILE A 44 -3.73 -1.03 -5.52
C ILE A 44 -5.11 -1.44 -5.02
N VAL A 45 -5.19 -2.51 -4.23
CA VAL A 45 -6.46 -3.04 -3.73
C VAL A 45 -6.62 -2.70 -2.25
N VAL A 46 -7.70 -2.00 -1.94
CA VAL A 46 -8.06 -1.66 -0.55
C VAL A 46 -9.24 -2.52 -0.12
N HIS A 47 -9.00 -3.32 0.91
CA HIS A 47 -10.01 -4.17 1.54
C HIS A 47 -10.54 -3.50 2.80
N VAL A 48 -11.85 -3.24 2.83
CA VAL A 48 -12.54 -2.83 4.05
C VAL A 48 -12.94 -4.09 4.82
N GLY A 49 -12.26 -4.33 5.93
CA GLY A 49 -12.49 -5.45 6.82
C GLY A 49 -13.52 -5.14 7.91
N GLN A 50 -13.40 -5.86 9.02
CA GLN A 50 -14.30 -5.74 10.15
C GLN A 50 -14.35 -4.30 10.71
N ILE A 51 -15.56 -3.84 11.02
CA ILE A 51 -15.83 -2.59 11.74
C ILE A 51 -16.31 -2.95 13.15
N SER A 52 -15.67 -2.38 14.18
CA SER A 52 -16.05 -2.59 15.57
C SER A 52 -15.61 -1.40 16.43
N GLY A 53 -16.51 -0.88 17.28
CA GLY A 53 -16.16 0.16 18.24
C GLY A 53 -15.62 1.46 17.62
N GLY A 54 -16.11 1.84 16.43
CA GLY A 54 -15.62 3.03 15.71
C GLY A 54 -14.28 2.83 14.99
N GLN A 55 -13.71 1.62 15.04
CA GLN A 55 -12.48 1.25 14.35
C GLN A 55 -12.79 0.30 13.18
N VAL A 56 -12.10 0.50 12.06
CA VAL A 56 -12.15 -0.36 10.87
C VAL A 56 -10.79 -1.02 10.63
N ARG A 57 -10.78 -2.31 10.28
CA ARG A 57 -9.58 -2.95 9.74
C ARG A 57 -9.50 -2.69 8.24
N ILE A 58 -8.41 -2.11 7.78
CA ILE A 58 -8.15 -1.84 6.36
C ILE A 58 -6.98 -2.73 5.94
N GLY A 59 -7.22 -3.60 4.95
CA GLY A 59 -6.19 -4.36 4.27
C GLY A 59 -5.77 -3.63 3.00
N ILE A 60 -4.49 -3.59 2.70
CA ILE A 60 -3.95 -2.96 1.49
C ILE A 60 -3.03 -3.96 0.82
N ASP A 61 -3.36 -4.27 -0.43
CA ASP A 61 -2.52 -5.01 -1.36
C ASP A 61 -1.91 -3.99 -2.35
N ALA A 62 -0.58 -3.93 -2.40
CA ALA A 62 0.15 -2.95 -3.19
C ALA A 62 1.54 -3.47 -3.60
N PRO A 63 2.13 -2.93 -4.69
CA PRO A 63 3.52 -3.22 -5.04
C PRO A 63 4.47 -2.95 -3.88
N LEU A 64 5.48 -3.82 -3.66
CA LEU A 64 6.48 -3.61 -2.60
C LEU A 64 7.28 -2.31 -2.74
N ASP A 65 7.34 -1.75 -3.96
CA ASP A 65 7.94 -0.46 -4.25
C ASP A 65 7.12 0.72 -3.67
N LEU A 66 5.92 0.47 -3.14
CA LEU A 66 5.14 1.43 -2.35
C LEU A 66 5.34 1.18 -0.85
N GLN A 67 5.74 2.23 -0.15
CA GLN A 67 5.70 2.32 1.30
C GLN A 67 4.29 2.67 1.77
N ILE A 68 3.75 1.87 2.69
CA ILE A 68 2.47 2.12 3.35
C ILE A 68 2.76 2.78 4.71
N LEU A 69 2.53 4.08 4.80
CA LEU A 69 2.74 4.86 6.01
C LEU A 69 1.43 5.08 6.75
N ARG A 70 1.51 4.93 8.07
CA ARG A 70 0.46 5.44 8.96
C ARG A 70 0.77 6.90 9.23
N SER A 71 -0.18 7.80 9.02
CA SER A 71 0.11 9.24 9.03
C SER A 71 0.58 9.75 10.39
N GLU A 72 0.32 9.03 11.49
CA GLU A 72 0.93 9.31 12.80
C GLU A 72 2.46 9.16 12.84
N LEU A 73 3.06 8.47 11.87
CA LEU A 73 4.50 8.24 11.76
C LEU A 73 5.22 9.25 10.85
N GLU A 74 4.49 10.11 10.13
CA GLU A 74 5.10 11.11 9.23
C GLU A 74 5.67 12.32 9.99
N ALA A 75 5.41 12.43 11.29
CA ALA A 75 5.88 13.53 12.15
C ALA A 75 7.20 13.23 12.91
N LEU A 76 7.91 12.15 12.55
CA LEU A 76 9.24 11.78 13.08
C LEU A 76 10.32 12.00 12.02
#